data_AF-A0A819DQA8-F1
#
_entry.id   AF-A0A819DQA8-F1
#
_cell.length_a   1.000
_cell.length_b   1.000
_cell.length_c   1.000
_cell.angle_alpha   90.00
_cell.angle_beta   90.00
_cell.angle_gamma   90.00
#
_symmetry.space_group_name_H-M   'P 1'
#
loop_
_entity.id
_entity.type
_entity.pdbx_description
1 polymer ?
#
loop_
_entity_poly.entity_id
_entity_poly.type
_entity_poly.pdbx_seq_one_letter_code
_entity_poly.pdbx_strand_id
1 'polypeptide(L)'
;VVLHSPWPNLEYLDNNVTFFTDHYLSFRLAYNLRKLAIGKDKNWFEITDEELSNISPKDDSFEGFPPLYITAGTNEISIDAIRDMTEKIKLAGVDVILDEGEGLMHTYALFDLWLPQSRYVQEKIHRWSREQLLIGMQSISKLNAITTNQGCI
;
A
#
# COMPACT_ATOMS: atom_id res chain seq x y z
N VAL A 1 6.30 -6.93 1.60
CA VAL A 1 5.99 -5.59 2.17
C VAL A 1 4.50 -5.50 2.46
N VAL A 2 4.11 -4.91 3.58
CA VAL A 2 2.69 -4.71 3.94
C VAL A 2 2.36 -3.22 3.85
N LEU A 3 1.27 -2.90 3.16
CA LEU A 3 0.76 -1.54 3.01
C LEU A 3 -0.65 -1.48 3.61
N HIS A 4 -0.88 -0.53 4.51
CA HIS A 4 -2.20 -0.28 5.09
C HIS A 4 -2.78 0.98 4.51
N SER A 5 -3.86 0.84 3.74
CA SER A 5 -4.56 1.94 3.07
C SER A 5 -3.61 2.98 2.46
N PRO A 6 -2.70 2.58 1.54
CA PRO A 6 -1.72 3.51 1.00
C PRO A 6 -2.41 4.63 0.22
N TRP A 7 -1.75 5.77 0.08
CA TRP A 7 -2.19 6.88 -0.76
C TRP A 7 -1.33 6.95 -2.02
N PRO A 8 -1.65 6.17 -3.06
CA PRO A 8 -0.80 6.10 -4.24
C PRO A 8 -0.93 7.32 -5.16
N ASN A 9 -2.09 7.98 -5.14
CA ASN A 9 -2.38 9.13 -5.98
C ASN A 9 -2.84 10.32 -5.14
N LEU A 10 -1.95 11.31 -4.94
CA LEU A 10 -2.26 12.54 -4.21
C LEU A 10 -3.03 13.57 -5.04
N GLU A 11 -3.13 13.40 -6.37
CA GLU A 11 -4.03 14.21 -7.21
C GLU A 11 -5.49 13.83 -6.97
N TYR A 12 -5.72 12.54 -6.74
CA TYR A 12 -7.03 11.95 -6.60
C TYR A 12 -7.51 12.04 -5.16
N LEU A 13 -8.45 12.96 -4.92
CA LEU A 13 -9.31 12.94 -3.75
C LEU A 13 -10.72 12.73 -4.28
N ASP A 14 -11.28 11.53 -4.10
CA ASP A 14 -12.65 11.28 -4.51
C ASP A 14 -13.60 12.16 -3.69
N ASN A 15 -14.37 12.99 -4.39
CA ASN A 15 -15.37 13.87 -3.78
C ASN A 15 -16.64 13.11 -3.39
N ASN A 16 -16.81 11.85 -3.83
CA ASN A 16 -17.96 11.02 -3.47
C ASN A 16 -17.84 10.41 -2.05
N VAL A 17 -16.66 10.49 -1.43
CA VAL A 17 -16.48 10.01 -0.05
C VAL A 17 -16.94 11.10 0.92
N THR A 18 -18.18 10.91 1.39
CA THR A 18 -18.82 11.74 2.40
C THR A 18 -18.32 11.39 3.81
N PHE A 19 -18.67 12.22 4.80
CA PHE A 19 -18.48 11.88 6.21
C PHE A 19 -19.05 10.50 6.58
N PHE A 20 -20.07 10.02 5.86
CA PHE A 20 -20.72 8.72 6.11
C PHE A 20 -19.96 7.52 5.53
N THR A 21 -19.05 7.76 4.58
CA THR A 21 -18.26 6.71 3.96
C THR A 21 -16.88 6.60 4.59
N ASP A 22 -16.24 7.70 4.99
CA ASP A 22 -15.00 7.66 5.76
C ASP A 22 -15.02 8.66 6.93
N HIS A 23 -15.45 8.18 8.10
CA HIS A 23 -15.57 9.01 9.30
C HIS A 23 -14.21 9.47 9.85
N TYR A 24 -13.12 8.73 9.56
CA TYR A 24 -11.80 8.99 10.13
C TYR A 24 -10.92 9.81 9.19
N LEU A 25 -10.97 9.53 7.89
CA LEU A 25 -10.27 10.30 6.87
C LEU A 25 -11.27 11.08 6.01
N SER A 26 -11.89 12.09 6.62
CA SER A 26 -12.74 13.03 5.87
C SER A 26 -11.96 13.74 4.77
N PHE A 27 -12.64 14.16 3.70
CA PHE A 27 -12.07 14.98 2.62
C PHE A 27 -11.24 16.16 3.14
N ARG A 28 -11.72 16.85 4.20
CA ARG A 28 -11.00 17.99 4.78
C ARG A 28 -9.69 17.58 5.46
N LEU A 29 -9.67 16.44 6.14
CA LEU A 29 -8.45 15.90 6.73
C LEU A 29 -7.48 15.46 5.63
N ALA A 30 -7.95 14.72 4.62
CA ALA A 30 -7.13 14.30 3.48
C ALA A 30 -6.52 15.49 2.74
N TYR A 31 -7.31 16.54 2.47
CA TYR A 31 -6.84 17.78 1.86
C TYR A 31 -5.75 18.48 2.69
N ASN A 32 -5.90 18.52 4.02
CA ASN A 32 -4.90 19.13 4.90
C ASN A 32 -3.63 18.28 5.00
N LEU A 33 -3.74 16.95 5.07
CA LEU A 33 -2.59 16.03 5.10
C LEU A 33 -1.82 16.09 3.78
N ARG A 34 -2.52 16.19 2.65
CA ARG A 34 -1.91 16.47 1.35
C ARG A 34 -1.09 17.75 1.35
N LYS A 35 -1.59 18.85 1.94
CA LYS A 35 -0.79 20.08 2.10
C LYS A 35 0.49 19.88 2.90
N LEU A 36 0.48 18.98 3.89
CA LEU A 36 1.71 18.65 4.62
C LEU A 36 2.71 17.90 3.75
N ALA A 37 2.25 16.98 2.90
CA ALA A 37 3.11 16.24 1.96
C ALA A 37 3.76 17.16 0.91
N ILE A 38 3.05 18.19 0.47
CA ILE A 38 3.49 19.16 -0.54
C ILE A 38 4.47 20.21 0.03
N GLY A 39 4.38 20.46 1.34
CA GLY A 39 5.08 21.55 2.00
C GLY A 39 4.13 22.72 2.31
N LYS A 40 4.24 23.26 3.53
CA LYS A 40 3.29 24.24 4.09
C LYS A 40 3.22 25.57 3.34
N ASP A 41 4.28 25.90 2.60
CA ASP A 41 4.43 27.20 1.92
C ASP A 41 3.97 27.17 0.45
N LYS A 42 3.54 26.00 -0.05
CA LYS A 42 3.13 25.83 -1.44
C LYS A 42 1.63 25.57 -1.57
N ASN A 43 1.04 26.15 -2.60
CA ASN A 43 -0.31 25.79 -3.04
C ASN A 43 -0.27 24.60 -4.01
N TRP A 44 -1.39 23.88 -4.12
CA TRP A 44 -1.52 22.76 -5.06
C TRP A 44 -1.12 23.14 -6.51
N PHE A 45 -1.51 24.33 -6.95
CA PHE A 45 -1.25 24.82 -8.31
C PHE A 45 0.22 25.22 -8.56
N GLU A 46 1.07 25.15 -7.55
CA GLU A 46 2.49 25.53 -7.63
C GLU A 46 3.42 24.30 -7.67
N ILE A 47 2.86 23.09 -7.56
CA ILE A 47 3.62 21.84 -7.60
C ILE A 47 3.97 21.51 -9.05
N THR A 48 5.23 21.16 -9.28
CA THR A 48 5.66 20.65 -10.58
C THR A 48 5.36 19.15 -10.71
N ASP A 49 5.22 18.65 -11.93
CA ASP A 49 5.02 17.22 -12.17
C ASP A 49 6.13 16.36 -11.55
N GLU A 50 7.37 16.86 -11.55
CA GLU A 50 8.53 16.21 -10.90
C GLU A 50 8.38 16.14 -9.38
N GLU A 51 7.97 17.23 -8.74
CA GLU A 51 7.72 17.25 -7.29
C GLU A 51 6.58 16.31 -6.92
N LEU A 52 5.54 16.26 -7.75
CA LEU A 52 4.39 15.38 -7.55
C LEU A 52 4.76 13.90 -7.71
N SER A 53 5.59 13.55 -8.70
CA SER A 53 6.12 12.19 -8.88
C SER A 53 6.90 11.71 -7.64
N ASN A 54 7.63 12.60 -6.98
CA ASN A 54 8.42 12.24 -5.79
C ASN A 54 7.57 11.97 -4.54
N ILE A 55 6.34 12.47 -4.48
CA ILE A 55 5.44 12.33 -3.31
C ILE A 55 4.24 11.42 -3.58
N SER A 56 4.00 11.05 -4.83
CA SER A 56 2.85 10.26 -5.27
C SER A 56 3.32 9.15 -6.22
N PRO A 57 3.35 7.87 -5.79
CA PRO A 57 3.85 6.77 -6.61
C PRO A 57 2.89 6.30 -7.70
N LYS A 58 2.00 7.19 -8.18
CA LYS A 58 0.90 6.84 -9.10
C LYS A 58 1.42 6.37 -10.46
N ASP A 59 2.55 6.92 -10.90
CA ASP A 59 3.16 6.66 -12.22
C ASP A 59 4.52 5.98 -12.10
N ASP A 60 4.89 5.53 -10.90
CA ASP A 60 6.13 4.80 -10.65
C ASP A 60 6.09 3.39 -11.25
N SER A 61 7.28 2.89 -11.61
CA SER A 61 7.44 1.49 -11.98
C SER A 61 7.47 0.59 -10.75
N PHE A 62 6.74 -0.52 -10.81
CA PHE A 62 6.74 -1.56 -9.77
C PHE A 62 7.63 -2.75 -10.13
N GLU A 63 8.38 -2.70 -11.23
CA GLU A 63 9.25 -3.81 -11.63
C GLU A 63 10.29 -4.14 -10.55
N GLY A 64 10.42 -5.44 -10.24
CA GLY A 64 11.38 -5.92 -9.25
C GLY A 64 10.99 -5.63 -7.78
N PHE A 65 9.79 -5.08 -7.53
CA PHE A 65 9.32 -4.92 -6.16
C PHE A 65 9.18 -6.28 -5.46
N PRO A 66 9.41 -6.33 -4.13
CA PRO A 66 9.10 -7.52 -3.34
C PRO A 66 7.58 -7.78 -3.33
N PRO A 67 7.15 -9.00 -2.99
CA PRO A 67 5.73 -9.30 -2.83
C PRO A 67 5.02 -8.33 -1.87
N LEU A 68 3.79 -7.96 -2.19
CA LEU A 68 3.01 -6.92 -1.52
C LEU A 68 1.71 -7.47 -0.93
N TYR A 69 1.40 -7.06 0.29
CA TYR A 69 0.11 -7.28 0.93
C TYR A 69 -0.51 -5.92 1.24
N ILE A 70 -1.60 -5.61 0.58
CA ILE A 70 -2.29 -4.33 0.68
C ILE A 70 -3.62 -4.57 1.40
N THR A 71 -3.89 -3.79 2.45
CA THR A 71 -5.21 -3.73 3.08
C THR A 71 -5.87 -2.41 2.76
N ALA A 72 -7.16 -2.43 2.48
CA ALA A 72 -7.94 -1.23 2.22
C ALA A 72 -9.38 -1.43 2.66
N GLY A 73 -10.01 -0.41 3.25
CA GLY A 73 -11.44 -0.44 3.54
C GLY A 73 -12.23 -0.07 2.28
N THR A 74 -13.39 -0.68 2.01
CA THR A 74 -14.20 -0.26 0.85
C THR A 74 -14.92 1.07 1.07
N ASN A 75 -14.89 1.57 2.31
CA ASN A 75 -15.44 2.85 2.72
C ASN A 75 -14.28 3.83 3.03
N GLU A 76 -13.42 4.10 2.04
CA GLU A 76 -12.31 5.06 2.17
C GLU A 76 -12.03 5.84 0.88
N ILE A 77 -11.48 7.04 1.00
CA ILE A 77 -11.24 7.96 -0.14
C ILE A 77 -10.23 7.44 -1.17
N SER A 78 -9.34 6.53 -0.75
CA SER A 78 -8.23 6.06 -1.58
C SER A 78 -8.51 4.74 -2.27
N ILE A 79 -9.67 4.10 -2.06
CA ILE A 79 -9.89 2.70 -2.50
C ILE A 79 -9.71 2.52 -4.01
N ASP A 80 -10.24 3.41 -4.83
CA ASP A 80 -10.12 3.28 -6.28
C ASP A 80 -8.68 3.51 -6.75
N ALA A 81 -7.98 4.48 -6.16
CA ALA A 81 -6.56 4.68 -6.43
C ALA A 81 -5.70 3.47 -5.97
N ILE A 82 -6.09 2.80 -4.88
CA ILE A 82 -5.44 1.58 -4.40
C ILE A 82 -5.69 0.41 -5.36
N ARG A 83 -6.92 0.25 -5.88
CA ARG A 83 -7.27 -0.76 -6.88
C ARG A 83 -6.47 -0.55 -8.17
N ASP A 84 -6.41 0.69 -8.66
CA ASP A 84 -5.62 1.04 -9.84
C ASP A 84 -4.13 0.74 -9.64
N MET A 85 -3.56 1.13 -8.49
CA MET A 85 -2.17 0.81 -8.16
C MET A 85 -1.96 -0.71 -8.11
N THR A 86 -2.89 -1.46 -7.51
CA THR A 86 -2.81 -2.92 -7.40
C THR A 86 -2.75 -3.57 -8.77
N GLU A 87 -3.57 -3.14 -9.72
CA GLU A 87 -3.53 -3.66 -11.09
C GLU A 87 -2.21 -3.31 -11.80
N LYS A 88 -1.67 -2.10 -11.60
CA LYS A 88 -0.34 -1.73 -12.12
C LYS A 88 0.76 -2.63 -11.55
N ILE A 89 0.72 -2.92 -10.25
CA ILE A 89 1.68 -3.82 -9.58
C ILE A 89 1.58 -5.24 -10.16
N LYS A 90 0.37 -5.78 -10.35
CA LYS A 90 0.15 -7.09 -10.98
C LYS A 90 0.71 -7.13 -12.40
N LEU A 91 0.45 -6.09 -13.20
CA LEU A 91 0.95 -6.00 -14.58
C LEU A 91 2.47 -5.93 -14.66
N ALA A 92 3.14 -5.40 -13.62
CA ALA A 92 4.60 -5.43 -13.49
C ALA A 92 5.17 -6.81 -13.07
N GLY A 93 4.33 -7.84 -12.94
CA GLY A 93 4.73 -9.20 -12.58
C GLY A 93 5.03 -9.40 -11.10
N VAL A 94 4.62 -8.47 -10.24
CA VAL A 94 4.82 -8.55 -8.79
C VAL A 94 3.66 -9.31 -8.15
N ASP A 95 3.98 -10.23 -7.25
CA ASP A 95 2.98 -10.90 -6.41
C ASP A 95 2.35 -9.88 -5.45
N VAL A 96 1.05 -9.63 -5.61
CA VAL A 96 0.32 -8.66 -4.81
C VAL A 96 -1.05 -9.19 -4.41
N ILE A 97 -1.36 -9.01 -3.12
CA ILE A 97 -2.67 -9.26 -2.54
C ILE A 97 -3.29 -7.92 -2.20
N LEU A 98 -4.53 -7.69 -2.64
CA LEU A 98 -5.38 -6.63 -2.13
C LEU A 98 -6.49 -7.26 -1.29
N ASP A 99 -6.52 -6.92 -0.01
CA ASP A 99 -7.45 -7.44 1.00
C ASP A 99 -8.42 -6.34 1.44
N GLU A 100 -9.57 -6.31 0.77
CA GLU A 100 -10.60 -5.30 0.96
C GLU A 100 -11.52 -5.63 2.14
N GLY A 101 -11.62 -4.68 3.08
CA GLY A 101 -12.52 -4.73 4.21
C GLY A 101 -13.87 -4.12 3.86
N GLU A 102 -14.88 -4.95 3.60
CA GLU A 102 -16.20 -4.47 3.19
C GLU A 102 -16.85 -3.57 4.25
N GLY A 103 -17.21 -2.35 3.85
CA GLY A 103 -17.78 -1.32 4.72
C GLY A 103 -16.82 -0.75 5.77
N LEU A 104 -15.53 -1.14 5.74
CA LEU A 104 -14.54 -0.69 6.70
C LEU A 104 -13.86 0.60 6.24
N MET A 105 -13.37 1.36 7.22
CA MET A 105 -12.75 2.68 7.03
C MET A 105 -11.27 2.60 6.66
N HIS A 106 -10.70 3.77 6.33
CA HIS A 106 -9.26 3.95 6.18
C HIS A 106 -8.47 3.33 7.35
N THR A 107 -7.44 2.54 7.02
CA THR A 107 -6.54 1.87 7.99
C THR A 107 -7.22 0.91 8.99
N TYR A 108 -8.40 0.37 8.68
CA TYR A 108 -9.12 -0.54 9.59
C TYR A 108 -8.24 -1.69 10.14
N ALA A 109 -7.27 -2.17 9.36
CA ALA A 109 -6.34 -3.23 9.70
C ALA A 109 -5.44 -2.95 10.93
N LEU A 110 -5.35 -1.69 11.37
CA LEU A 110 -4.58 -1.28 12.54
C LEU A 110 -5.39 -1.22 13.84
N PHE A 111 -6.71 -1.43 13.77
CA PHE A 111 -7.62 -1.34 14.92
C PHE A 111 -7.95 -2.71 15.53
N ASP A 112 -6.97 -3.60 15.65
CA ASP A 112 -7.14 -4.99 16.08
C ASP A 112 -7.63 -5.13 17.53
N LEU A 113 -7.43 -4.14 18.38
CA LEU A 113 -8.00 -4.11 19.72
C LEU A 113 -9.53 -3.95 19.70
N TRP A 114 -10.06 -3.20 18.73
CA TRP A 114 -11.47 -2.76 18.70
C TRP A 114 -12.32 -3.45 17.63
N LEU A 115 -11.72 -3.83 16.50
CA LEU A 115 -12.42 -4.42 15.35
C LEU A 115 -12.04 -5.90 15.18
N PRO A 116 -13.00 -6.84 15.33
CA PRO A 116 -12.76 -8.25 15.03
C PRO A 116 -12.25 -8.50 13.60
N GLN A 117 -12.75 -7.74 12.63
CA GLN A 117 -12.31 -7.78 11.23
C GLN A 117 -10.82 -7.41 11.10
N SER A 118 -10.36 -6.48 11.93
CA SER A 118 -8.96 -6.08 12.00
C SER A 118 -8.07 -7.20 12.57
N ARG A 119 -8.51 -7.88 13.64
CA ARG A 119 -7.79 -9.08 14.13
C ARG A 119 -7.64 -10.14 13.05
N TYR A 120 -8.72 -10.41 12.32
CA TYR A 120 -8.72 -11.40 11.24
C TYR A 120 -7.74 -11.03 10.11
N VAL A 121 -7.68 -9.76 9.71
CA VAL A 121 -6.72 -9.33 8.67
C VAL A 121 -5.28 -9.38 9.18
N GLN A 122 -5.03 -9.01 10.44
CA GLN A 122 -3.71 -9.11 11.05
C GLN A 122 -3.23 -10.57 11.12
N GLU A 123 -4.11 -11.53 11.40
CA GLU A 123 -3.77 -12.97 11.34
C GLU A 123 -3.42 -13.43 9.92
N LYS A 124 -4.11 -12.93 8.89
CA LYS A 124 -3.76 -13.19 7.49
C LYS A 124 -2.38 -12.60 7.15
N ILE A 125 -2.14 -11.35 7.51
CA ILE A 125 -0.85 -10.65 7.31
C ILE A 125 0.28 -11.38 8.03
N HIS A 126 0.06 -11.83 9.27
CA HIS A 126 1.06 -12.58 10.05
C HIS A 126 1.45 -13.88 9.36
N ARG A 127 0.46 -14.66 8.88
CA ARG A 127 0.72 -15.90 8.14
C ARG A 127 1.48 -15.63 6.84
N TRP A 128 0.98 -14.72 6.03
CA TRP A 128 1.62 -14.34 4.77
C TRP A 128 3.06 -13.83 4.98
N SER A 129 3.28 -12.96 5.96
CA SER A 129 4.62 -12.41 6.25
C SER A 129 5.61 -13.52 6.64
N ARG A 130 5.17 -14.50 7.42
CA ARG A 130 6.01 -15.67 7.76
C ARG A 130 6.34 -16.51 6.53
N GLU A 131 5.39 -16.73 5.64
CA GLU A 131 5.61 -17.46 4.39
C GLU A 131 6.63 -16.74 3.50
N GLN A 132 6.49 -15.42 3.32
CA GLN A 132 7.43 -14.62 2.53
C GLN A 132 8.86 -14.66 3.09
N LEU A 133 9.01 -14.60 4.42
CA LEU A 133 10.32 -14.73 5.08
C LEU A 133 10.92 -16.12 4.83
N LEU A 134 10.14 -17.19 4.94
CA LEU A 134 10.60 -18.55 4.69
C LEU A 134 11.04 -18.75 3.22
N ILE A 135 10.27 -18.22 2.27
CA ILE A 135 10.62 -18.25 0.84
C ILE A 135 11.94 -17.53 0.58
N GLY A 136 12.13 -16.35 1.18
CA GLY A 136 13.37 -15.58 1.08
C GLY A 136 14.56 -16.35 1.64
N MET A 137 14.42 -16.95 2.83
CA MET A 137 15.48 -17.75 3.47
C MET A 137 15.88 -18.96 2.62
N GLN A 138 14.90 -19.70 2.08
CA GLN A 138 15.17 -20.86 1.22
C GLN A 138 15.90 -20.48 -0.08
N SER A 139 15.53 -19.34 -0.68
CA SER A 139 16.19 -18.82 -1.87
C SER A 139 17.66 -18.50 -1.60
N ILE A 140 17.96 -17.86 -0.46
CA ILE A 140 19.34 -17.56 -0.04
C ILE A 140 20.14 -18.85 0.19
N SER A 141 19.56 -19.84 0.88
CA SER A 141 20.23 -21.12 1.12
C SER A 141 20.58 -21.86 -0.18
N LYS A 142 19.67 -21.86 -1.17
CA LYS A 142 19.93 -22.46 -2.49
C LYS A 142 21.06 -21.75 -3.23
N LEU A 143 21.07 -20.42 -3.22
CA LEU A 143 22.13 -19.63 -3.86
C LEU A 143 23.50 -19.95 -3.24
N ASN A 144 23.58 -20.02 -1.91
CA ASN A 144 24.82 -20.37 -1.21
C ASN A 144 25.32 -21.79 -1.54
N ALA A 145 24.41 -22.76 -1.70
CA ALA A 145 24.79 -24.12 -2.08
C ALA A 145 25.36 -24.20 -3.51
N ILE A 146 24.86 -23.39 -4.44
CA ILE A 146 25.36 -23.31 -5.82
C ILE A 146 26.76 -22.69 -5.84
N THR A 147 26.98 -21.59 -5.12
CA THR A 147 28.29 -20.91 -5.09
C THR A 147 29.37 -21.77 -4.43
N THR A 148 29.04 -22.53 -3.38
CA THR A 148 30.00 -23.48 -2.77
C THR A 148 30.39 -24.62 -3.70
N ASN A 149 29.48 -25.08 -4.56
CA ASN A 149 29.77 -26.16 -5.52
C ASN A 149 30.52 -25.68 -6.78
N GLN A 150 30.47 -24.39 -7.11
CA GLN A 150 31.21 -23.80 -8.24
C GLN A 150 32.63 -23.33 -7.87
N GLY A 151 32.96 -23.22 -6.58
CA GLY A 151 34.29 -22.83 -6.07
C GLY A 151 35.26 -23.98 -5.81
N CYS A 152 34.91 -25.21 -6.21
CA CYS A 152 35.78 -26.38 -6.10
C CYS A 152 36.28 -26.77 -7.51
N ILE A 153 37.26 -26.03 -8.02
CA ILE A 153 38.08 -26.39 -9.19
C ILE A 153 39.53 -26.04 -8.87
#